data_AF-A0A2T2VGR6-F1
#
_entry.id   AF-A0A2T2VGR6-F1
#
_cell.length_a   1.000
_cell.length_b   1.000
_cell.length_c   1.000
_cell.angle_alpha   90.00
_cell.angle_beta   90.00
_cell.angle_gamma   90.00
#
_symmetry.space_group_name_H-M   'P 1'
#
loop_
_entity.id
_entity.type
_entity.pdbx_description
1 polymer ?
#
loop_
_entity_poly.entity_id
_entity_poly.type
_entity_poly.pdbx_seq_one_letter_code
_entity_poly.pdbx_strand_id
1 'polypeptide(L)'
;MNTYRPHHPFANCWIVVAFLGLFAVQFGVSPAVAQDESSDAKRAQKKKVQKLFNEGKSAAQSGNYEEASDIFEKALTMAEEIQWDQAVQMSQQFLVKSLKEAGTTANKEENYETALDYYEKVLQYVDNDPAVHYNRGIALLGANRTEEGLQSLQRAIEIGNKTGNTRVAGRATERIRAEFISRASEALQGENSSQAQINAALEALDQMREYADPSANSLFYRALALHRDGQHAQAIQTARRGLNMHQGSRSDAAKYHYYIAESQMALGDKATACRTFNNAAYGDYEARANHALENDCDDL
;
A
#
# COMPACT_ATOMS: atom_id res chain seq x y z
N MET A 1 -38.40 24.27 -34.70
CA MET A 1 -38.31 25.50 -35.52
C MET A 1 -37.12 25.37 -36.46
N ASN A 2 -37.42 25.36 -37.77
CA ASN A 2 -36.57 25.49 -38.97
C ASN A 2 -35.28 24.65 -39.04
N THR A 3 -35.18 23.53 -39.79
CA THR A 3 -35.37 23.26 -41.24
C THR A 3 -34.65 24.24 -42.17
N TYR A 4 -33.62 23.76 -42.89
CA TYR A 4 -33.36 24.10 -44.31
C TYR A 4 -32.37 23.08 -44.95
N ARG A 5 -32.93 22.19 -45.79
CA ARG A 5 -32.31 21.62 -47.03
C ARG A 5 -32.51 22.67 -48.16
N PRO A 6 -32.09 22.54 -49.45
CA PRO A 6 -31.43 21.43 -50.19
C PRO A 6 -30.34 21.90 -51.20
N HIS A 7 -29.73 20.98 -51.97
CA HIS A 7 -29.82 20.90 -53.45
C HIS A 7 -28.75 19.98 -54.06
N HIS A 8 -29.21 18.97 -54.82
CA HIS A 8 -28.47 18.28 -55.86
C HIS A 8 -28.36 19.15 -57.12
N PRO A 9 -27.42 18.81 -58.03
CA PRO A 9 -27.88 18.47 -59.37
C PRO A 9 -27.27 17.18 -59.94
N PHE A 10 -28.03 16.62 -60.86
CA PHE A 10 -27.75 15.47 -61.73
C PHE A 10 -26.68 15.79 -62.78
N ALA A 11 -25.90 14.79 -63.20
CA ALA A 11 -25.46 14.66 -64.59
C ALA A 11 -25.12 13.19 -64.92
N ASN A 12 -25.97 12.60 -65.76
CA ASN A 12 -25.70 11.39 -66.55
C ASN A 12 -24.56 11.64 -67.55
N CYS A 13 -23.76 10.62 -67.84
CA CYS A 13 -23.42 10.34 -69.24
C CYS A 13 -23.17 8.84 -69.44
N TRP A 14 -23.95 8.28 -70.36
CA TRP A 14 -23.85 6.93 -70.89
C TRP A 14 -22.64 6.83 -71.81
N ILE A 15 -21.80 5.80 -71.65
CA ILE A 15 -21.13 5.16 -72.79
C ILE A 15 -21.15 3.64 -72.54
N VAL A 16 -21.89 2.95 -73.42
CA VAL A 16 -21.85 1.51 -73.64
C VAL A 16 -20.64 1.22 -74.54
N VAL A 17 -19.74 0.34 -74.12
CA VAL A 17 -18.88 -0.40 -75.05
C VAL A 17 -18.92 -1.87 -74.66
N ALA A 18 -19.51 -2.66 -75.55
CA ALA A 18 -19.43 -4.11 -75.54
C ALA A 18 -18.02 -4.53 -75.99
N PHE A 19 -17.40 -5.45 -75.25
CA PHE A 19 -16.41 -6.36 -75.82
C PHE A 19 -16.67 -7.79 -75.36
N LEU A 20 -16.83 -8.62 -76.37
CA LEU A 20 -17.04 -10.06 -76.34
C LEU A 20 -15.84 -10.80 -75.75
N GLY A 21 -16.16 -11.74 -74.86
CA GLY A 21 -15.59 -13.08 -74.73
C GLY A 21 -14.08 -13.28 -74.89
N LEU A 22 -13.45 -13.76 -73.82
CA LEU A 22 -12.64 -14.96 -73.89
C LEU A 22 -12.63 -15.65 -72.52
N PHE A 23 -13.22 -16.84 -72.53
CA PHE A 23 -13.10 -17.85 -71.49
C PHE A 23 -11.61 -18.15 -71.25
N ALA A 24 -11.11 -17.80 -70.08
CA ALA A 24 -9.96 -18.46 -69.48
C ALA A 24 -10.40 -18.90 -68.09
N VAL A 25 -10.93 -20.13 -68.01
CA VAL A 25 -11.01 -20.87 -66.76
C VAL A 25 -9.55 -21.14 -66.37
N GLN A 26 -8.94 -20.20 -65.67
CA GLN A 26 -7.81 -20.54 -64.83
C GLN A 26 -8.38 -21.25 -63.61
N PHE A 27 -8.14 -22.56 -63.54
CA PHE A 27 -8.16 -23.29 -62.29
C PHE A 27 -7.12 -22.64 -61.37
N GLY A 28 -7.53 -21.58 -60.68
CA GLY A 28 -6.91 -21.19 -59.43
C GLY A 28 -7.21 -22.32 -58.46
N VAL A 29 -6.24 -23.21 -58.25
CA VAL A 29 -6.22 -24.07 -57.08
C VAL A 29 -6.13 -23.12 -55.89
N SER A 30 -7.29 -22.70 -55.38
CA SER A 30 -7.39 -22.05 -54.09
C SER A 30 -6.69 -22.96 -53.09
N PRO A 31 -5.80 -22.44 -52.22
CA PRO A 31 -4.99 -23.29 -51.37
C PRO A 31 -5.83 -23.77 -50.19
N ALA A 32 -6.68 -24.78 -50.41
CA ALA A 32 -7.36 -25.50 -49.35
C ALA A 32 -6.33 -26.07 -48.34
N VAL A 33 -5.13 -26.39 -48.82
CA VAL A 33 -4.00 -26.90 -48.02
C VAL A 33 -3.41 -25.84 -47.08
N ALA A 34 -3.34 -24.56 -47.48
CA ALA A 34 -2.75 -23.51 -46.62
C ALA A 34 -3.70 -23.08 -45.49
N GLN A 35 -5.02 -23.18 -45.69
CA GLN A 35 -6.00 -22.98 -44.61
C GLN A 35 -5.99 -24.12 -43.60
N ASP A 36 -5.80 -25.37 -44.06
CA ASP A 36 -5.78 -26.56 -43.20
C ASP A 36 -4.50 -26.61 -42.33
N GLU A 37 -3.33 -26.35 -42.93
CA GLU A 37 -2.04 -26.27 -42.21
C GLU A 37 -2.02 -25.13 -41.17
N SER A 38 -2.56 -23.96 -41.52
CA SER A 38 -2.69 -22.83 -40.58
C SER A 38 -3.60 -23.19 -39.40
N SER A 39 -4.68 -23.94 -39.63
CA SER A 39 -5.63 -24.34 -38.61
C SER A 39 -5.04 -25.40 -37.64
N ASP A 40 -4.27 -26.35 -38.16
CA ASP A 40 -3.60 -27.38 -37.38
C ASP A 40 -2.42 -26.83 -36.58
N ALA A 41 -1.64 -25.91 -37.18
CA ALA A 41 -0.59 -25.18 -36.47
C ALA A 41 -1.19 -24.36 -35.31
N LYS A 42 -2.29 -23.65 -35.55
CA LYS A 42 -3.01 -22.90 -34.50
C LYS A 42 -3.57 -23.82 -33.42
N ARG A 43 -4.11 -25.00 -33.78
CA ARG A 43 -4.57 -26.01 -32.81
C ARG A 43 -3.41 -26.56 -31.96
N ALA A 44 -2.25 -26.81 -32.56
CA ALA A 44 -1.06 -27.25 -31.83
C ALA A 44 -0.55 -26.17 -30.86
N GLN A 45 -0.51 -24.90 -31.28
CA GLN A 45 -0.18 -23.76 -30.42
C GLN A 45 -1.15 -23.65 -29.23
N LYS A 46 -2.47 -23.78 -29.46
CA LYS A 46 -3.47 -23.80 -28.36
C LYS A 46 -3.20 -24.90 -27.33
N LYS A 47 -2.82 -26.10 -27.77
CA LYS A 47 -2.44 -27.19 -26.86
C LYS A 47 -1.19 -26.84 -26.03
N LYS A 48 -0.20 -26.14 -26.62
CA LYS A 48 0.99 -25.67 -25.89
C LYS A 48 0.64 -24.63 -24.83
N VAL A 49 -0.20 -23.63 -25.18
CA VAL A 49 -0.70 -22.64 -24.22
C VAL A 49 -1.43 -23.31 -23.05
N GLN A 50 -2.31 -24.27 -23.33
CA GLN A 50 -3.01 -25.02 -22.28
C GLN A 50 -2.06 -25.81 -21.37
N LYS A 51 -1.00 -26.39 -21.95
CA LYS A 51 0.04 -27.10 -21.20
C LYS A 51 0.79 -26.15 -20.28
N LEU A 52 1.30 -25.03 -20.80
CA LEU A 52 1.97 -24.00 -19.99
C LEU A 52 1.05 -23.51 -18.87
N PHE A 53 -0.21 -23.23 -19.17
CA PHE A 53 -1.17 -22.78 -18.17
C PHE A 53 -1.35 -23.80 -17.04
N ASN A 54 -1.40 -25.10 -17.35
CA ASN A 54 -1.50 -26.15 -16.35
C ASN A 54 -0.20 -26.30 -15.53
N GLU A 55 0.96 -26.16 -16.16
CA GLU A 55 2.27 -26.17 -15.50
C GLU A 55 2.42 -25.00 -14.53
N GLY A 56 2.07 -23.78 -14.96
CA GLY A 56 2.09 -22.59 -14.10
C GLY A 56 1.14 -22.73 -12.91
N LYS A 57 -0.04 -23.34 -13.10
CA LYS A 57 -0.95 -23.66 -11.99
C LYS A 57 -0.35 -24.65 -11.01
N SER A 58 0.35 -25.69 -11.50
CA SER A 58 1.02 -26.67 -10.65
C SER A 58 2.13 -26.01 -9.83
N ALA A 59 2.98 -25.19 -10.46
CA ALA A 59 4.04 -24.45 -9.77
C ALA A 59 3.47 -23.53 -8.68
N ALA A 60 2.40 -22.78 -8.99
CA ALA A 60 1.74 -21.92 -8.01
C ALA A 60 1.13 -22.70 -6.83
N GLN A 61 0.58 -23.89 -7.08
CA GLN A 61 0.05 -24.77 -6.02
C GLN A 61 1.16 -25.32 -5.12
N SER A 62 2.36 -25.50 -5.66
CA SER A 62 3.56 -25.88 -4.90
C SER A 62 4.20 -24.71 -4.16
N GLY A 63 3.71 -23.47 -4.34
CA GLY A 63 4.27 -22.26 -3.75
C GLY A 63 5.45 -21.66 -4.52
N ASN A 64 5.81 -22.22 -5.68
CA ASN A 64 6.88 -21.73 -6.54
C ASN A 64 6.36 -20.57 -7.40
N TYR A 65 6.12 -19.41 -6.77
CA TYR A 65 5.45 -18.30 -7.42
C TYR A 65 6.29 -17.59 -8.50
N GLU A 66 7.61 -17.55 -8.33
CA GLU A 66 8.55 -17.06 -9.35
C GLU A 66 8.42 -17.89 -10.64
N GLU A 67 8.65 -19.20 -10.53
CA GLU A 67 8.50 -20.14 -11.64
C GLU A 67 7.09 -20.07 -12.27
N ALA A 68 6.05 -20.02 -11.44
CA ALA A 68 4.68 -19.88 -11.92
C ALA A 68 4.49 -18.60 -12.74
N SER A 69 5.05 -17.47 -12.29
CA SER A 69 4.95 -16.20 -13.01
C SER A 69 5.62 -16.27 -14.38
N ASP A 70 6.83 -16.83 -14.48
CA ASP A 70 7.54 -17.01 -15.75
C ASP A 70 6.77 -17.90 -16.73
N ILE A 71 6.14 -18.97 -16.23
CA ILE A 71 5.34 -19.88 -17.06
C ILE A 71 4.07 -19.17 -17.55
N PHE A 72 3.38 -18.42 -16.69
CA PHE A 72 2.19 -17.67 -17.10
C PHE A 72 2.51 -16.54 -18.08
N GLU A 73 3.67 -15.88 -17.97
CA GLU A 73 4.13 -14.87 -18.94
C GLU A 73 4.38 -15.49 -20.32
N LYS A 74 5.01 -16.67 -20.37
CA LYS A 74 5.14 -17.44 -21.62
C LYS A 74 3.79 -17.83 -22.21
N ALA A 75 2.86 -18.30 -21.37
CA ALA A 75 1.51 -18.66 -21.79
C ALA A 75 0.74 -17.44 -22.35
N LEU A 76 0.89 -16.28 -21.71
CA LEU A 76 0.30 -15.02 -22.13
C LEU A 76 0.82 -14.61 -23.51
N THR A 77 2.15 -14.55 -23.68
CA THR A 77 2.80 -14.16 -24.95
C THR A 77 2.32 -15.05 -26.10
N MET A 78 2.34 -16.37 -25.90
CA MET A 78 1.88 -17.32 -26.91
C MET A 78 0.38 -17.20 -27.20
N ALA A 79 -0.44 -16.89 -26.19
CA ALA A 79 -1.88 -16.68 -26.36
C ALA A 79 -2.18 -15.41 -27.18
N GLU A 80 -1.39 -14.35 -26.99
CA GLU A 80 -1.47 -13.10 -27.77
C GLU A 80 -1.07 -13.34 -29.24
N GLU A 81 0.04 -14.03 -29.48
CA GLU A 81 0.51 -14.38 -30.84
C GLU A 81 -0.55 -15.11 -31.67
N ILE A 82 -1.30 -16.02 -31.05
CA ILE A 82 -2.37 -16.77 -31.73
C ILE A 82 -3.74 -16.12 -31.62
N GLN A 83 -3.85 -14.94 -31.01
CA GLN A 83 -5.09 -14.19 -30.82
C GLN A 83 -6.17 -15.05 -30.15
N TRP A 84 -5.85 -15.62 -28.98
CA TRP A 84 -6.79 -16.40 -28.17
C TRP A 84 -7.19 -15.64 -26.91
N ASP A 85 -8.15 -14.72 -27.06
CA ASP A 85 -8.56 -13.76 -26.02
C ASP A 85 -8.83 -14.37 -24.65
N GLN A 86 -9.55 -15.50 -24.60
CA GLN A 86 -9.83 -16.18 -23.34
C GLN A 86 -8.54 -16.65 -22.64
N ALA A 87 -7.57 -17.19 -23.39
CA ALA A 87 -6.31 -17.65 -22.82
C ALA A 87 -5.41 -16.48 -22.42
N VAL A 88 -5.46 -15.35 -23.15
CA VAL A 88 -4.79 -14.11 -22.77
C VAL A 88 -5.31 -13.63 -21.41
N GLN A 89 -6.63 -13.48 -21.27
CA GLN A 89 -7.25 -13.02 -20.02
C GLN A 89 -6.91 -13.93 -18.83
N MET A 90 -7.03 -15.25 -19.01
CA MET A 90 -6.72 -16.20 -17.95
C MET A 90 -5.22 -16.18 -17.59
N SER A 91 -4.33 -16.17 -18.59
CA SER A 91 -2.88 -16.16 -18.33
C SER A 91 -2.45 -14.88 -17.63
N GLN A 92 -2.94 -13.72 -18.05
CA GLN A 92 -2.67 -12.44 -17.40
C GLN A 92 -3.18 -12.41 -15.95
N GLN A 93 -4.41 -12.89 -15.69
CA GLN A 93 -4.96 -12.93 -14.34
C GLN A 93 -4.09 -13.79 -13.40
N PHE A 94 -3.66 -14.95 -13.87
CA PHE A 94 -2.80 -15.85 -13.08
C PHE A 94 -1.37 -15.33 -12.96
N LEU A 95 -0.82 -14.70 -14.00
CA LEU A 95 0.46 -14.01 -13.95
C LEU A 95 0.48 -12.94 -12.86
N VAL A 96 -0.49 -12.02 -12.87
CA VAL A 96 -0.61 -10.96 -11.85
C VAL A 96 -0.71 -11.55 -10.45
N LYS A 97 -1.50 -12.62 -10.27
CA LYS A 97 -1.61 -13.31 -8.98
C LYS A 97 -0.26 -13.89 -8.54
N SER A 98 0.43 -14.62 -9.41
CA SER A 98 1.72 -15.22 -9.10
C SER A 98 2.80 -14.18 -8.81
N LEU A 99 2.88 -13.10 -9.57
CA LEU A 99 3.81 -11.99 -9.32
C LEU A 99 3.57 -11.35 -7.94
N LYS A 100 2.31 -11.14 -7.55
CA LYS A 100 1.97 -10.62 -6.21
C LYS A 100 2.42 -11.53 -5.09
N GLU A 101 2.21 -12.84 -5.25
CA GLU A 101 2.63 -13.83 -4.25
C GLU A 101 4.16 -13.95 -4.21
N ALA A 102 4.84 -13.94 -5.37
CA ALA A 102 6.30 -13.92 -5.46
C ALA A 102 6.89 -12.69 -4.76
N GLY A 103 6.38 -11.49 -5.02
CA GLY A 103 6.78 -10.27 -4.32
C GLY A 103 6.48 -10.32 -2.82
N THR A 104 5.39 -10.97 -2.42
CA THR A 104 5.04 -11.14 -0.99
C THR A 104 5.99 -12.11 -0.30
N THR A 105 6.39 -13.18 -0.97
CA THR A 105 7.42 -14.12 -0.48
C THR A 105 8.77 -13.42 -0.38
N ALA A 106 9.22 -12.71 -1.41
CA ALA A 106 10.47 -11.97 -1.39
C ALA A 106 10.52 -10.93 -0.25
N ASN A 107 9.41 -10.24 0.04
CA ASN A 107 9.30 -9.36 1.21
C ASN A 107 9.48 -10.09 2.54
N LYS A 108 8.92 -11.30 2.70
CA LYS A 108 9.05 -12.10 3.93
C LYS A 108 10.48 -12.62 4.12
N GLU A 109 11.19 -12.82 3.02
CA GLU A 109 12.60 -13.21 2.97
C GLU A 109 13.54 -12.00 3.05
N GLU A 110 12.99 -10.79 3.22
CA GLU A 110 13.73 -9.52 3.25
C GLU A 110 14.54 -9.22 1.97
N ASN A 111 14.22 -9.91 0.87
CA ASN A 111 14.78 -9.63 -0.45
C ASN A 111 13.98 -8.50 -1.12
N TYR A 112 14.17 -7.29 -0.60
CA TYR A 112 13.33 -6.14 -0.93
C TYR A 112 13.44 -5.71 -2.40
N GLU A 113 14.63 -5.71 -2.99
CA GLU A 113 14.79 -5.31 -4.40
C GLU A 113 14.06 -6.27 -5.35
N THR A 114 14.19 -7.59 -5.13
CA THR A 114 13.41 -8.58 -5.89
C THR A 114 11.91 -8.43 -5.67
N ALA A 115 11.47 -8.09 -4.44
CA ALA A 115 10.06 -7.80 -4.19
C ALA A 115 9.58 -6.60 -5.01
N LEU A 116 10.40 -5.54 -5.12
CA LEU A 116 10.11 -4.35 -5.91
C LEU A 116 9.98 -4.66 -7.40
N ASP A 117 10.88 -5.48 -7.96
CA ASP A 117 10.81 -5.92 -9.36
C ASP A 117 9.47 -6.61 -9.65
N TYR A 118 9.02 -7.51 -8.76
CA TYR A 118 7.73 -8.17 -8.90
C TYR A 118 6.56 -7.20 -8.81
N TYR A 119 6.57 -6.26 -7.86
CA TYR A 119 5.48 -5.27 -7.75
C TYR A 119 5.46 -4.31 -8.93
N GLU A 120 6.61 -3.92 -9.48
CA GLU A 120 6.68 -3.11 -10.70
C GLU A 120 6.06 -3.85 -11.89
N LYS A 121 6.35 -5.14 -12.06
CA LYS A 121 5.69 -5.98 -13.06
C LYS A 121 4.17 -6.04 -12.84
N VAL A 122 3.70 -6.19 -11.60
CA VAL A 122 2.25 -6.18 -11.29
C VAL A 122 1.60 -4.86 -11.70
N LEU A 123 2.26 -3.73 -11.42
CA LEU A 123 1.75 -2.39 -11.70
C LEU A 123 1.62 -2.09 -13.19
N GLN A 124 2.30 -2.84 -14.07
CA GLN A 124 2.08 -2.78 -15.52
C GLN A 124 0.70 -3.31 -15.95
N TYR A 125 0.08 -4.16 -15.12
CA TYR A 125 -1.22 -4.77 -15.41
C TYR A 125 -2.35 -4.21 -14.53
N VAL A 126 -2.06 -3.88 -13.28
CA VAL A 126 -3.04 -3.45 -12.27
C VAL A 126 -2.45 -2.35 -11.40
N ASP A 127 -2.95 -1.12 -11.53
CA ASP A 127 -2.49 0.06 -10.78
C ASP A 127 -3.36 0.38 -9.55
N ASN A 128 -4.53 -0.24 -9.44
CA ASN A 128 -5.59 0.09 -8.49
C ASN A 128 -5.79 -0.95 -7.36
N ASP A 129 -4.79 -1.80 -7.11
CA ASP A 129 -4.81 -2.75 -6.00
C ASP A 129 -4.08 -2.16 -4.78
N PRO A 130 -4.79 -1.83 -3.68
CA PRO A 130 -4.16 -1.22 -2.51
C PRO A 130 -3.16 -2.17 -1.83
N ALA A 131 -3.31 -3.49 -1.96
CA ALA A 131 -2.39 -4.44 -1.34
C ALA A 131 -1.01 -4.44 -2.01
N VAL A 132 -0.96 -4.19 -3.32
CA VAL A 132 0.29 -4.06 -4.08
C VAL A 132 1.06 -2.83 -3.61
N HIS A 133 0.39 -1.68 -3.53
CA HIS A 133 1.00 -0.44 -3.03
C HIS A 133 1.43 -0.55 -1.56
N TYR A 134 0.64 -1.23 -0.72
CA TYR A 134 1.01 -1.50 0.67
C TYR A 134 2.29 -2.34 0.76
N ASN A 135 2.33 -3.48 0.07
CA ASN A 135 3.49 -4.38 0.13
C ASN A 135 4.74 -3.77 -0.55
N ARG A 136 4.56 -3.00 -1.63
CA ARG A 136 5.64 -2.20 -2.24
C ARG A 136 6.17 -1.17 -1.24
N GLY A 137 5.29 -0.52 -0.47
CA GLY A 137 5.69 0.38 0.62
C GLY A 137 6.53 -0.32 1.68
N ILE A 138 6.16 -1.54 2.09
CA ILE A 138 6.96 -2.36 3.01
C ILE A 138 8.35 -2.66 2.42
N ALA A 139 8.42 -3.06 1.16
CA ALA A 139 9.68 -3.35 0.48
C ALA A 139 10.60 -2.13 0.44
N LEU A 140 10.06 -0.96 0.06
CA LEU A 140 10.80 0.30 0.00
C LEU A 140 11.33 0.72 1.37
N LEU A 141 10.53 0.60 2.42
CA LEU A 141 10.99 0.87 3.79
C LEU A 141 12.13 -0.08 4.18
N GLY A 142 12.02 -1.37 3.87
CA GLY A 142 13.07 -2.36 4.11
C GLY A 142 14.36 -2.11 3.33
N ALA A 143 14.24 -1.55 2.12
CA ALA A 143 15.36 -1.12 1.29
C ALA A 143 15.93 0.27 1.68
N ASN A 144 15.52 0.85 2.81
CA ASN A 144 15.90 2.20 3.25
C ASN A 144 15.50 3.34 2.27
N ARG A 145 14.53 3.10 1.39
CA ARG A 145 13.97 4.09 0.46
C ARG A 145 12.72 4.73 1.07
N THR A 146 12.92 5.40 2.20
CA THR A 146 11.80 5.71 3.09
C THR A 146 10.74 6.62 2.49
N GLU A 147 11.14 7.67 1.79
CA GLU A 147 10.20 8.62 1.20
C GLU A 147 9.28 7.96 0.16
N GLU A 148 9.86 7.14 -0.72
CA GLU A 148 9.10 6.37 -1.69
C GLU A 148 8.19 5.34 -1.01
N GLY A 149 8.66 4.74 0.10
CA GLY A 149 7.87 3.81 0.91
C GLY A 149 6.63 4.47 1.51
N LEU A 150 6.80 5.66 2.09
CA LEU A 150 5.69 6.46 2.63
C LEU A 150 4.70 6.86 1.54
N GLN A 151 5.16 7.29 0.37
CA GLN A 151 4.30 7.58 -0.78
C GLN A 151 3.52 6.35 -1.26
N SER A 152 4.17 5.18 -1.30
CA SER A 152 3.51 3.93 -1.67
C SER A 152 2.44 3.52 -0.65
N LEU A 153 2.70 3.69 0.65
CA LEU A 153 1.71 3.45 1.70
C LEU A 153 0.56 4.46 1.63
N GLN A 154 0.83 5.73 1.35
CA GLN A 154 -0.19 6.76 1.12
C GLN A 154 -1.11 6.36 -0.02
N ARG A 155 -0.53 5.86 -1.13
CA ARG A 155 -1.31 5.39 -2.26
C ARG A 155 -2.20 4.20 -1.91
N ALA A 156 -1.71 3.29 -1.05
CA ALA A 156 -2.51 2.18 -0.54
C ALA A 156 -3.71 2.66 0.30
N ILE A 157 -3.55 3.73 1.11
CA ILE A 157 -4.63 4.36 1.88
C ILE A 157 -5.67 4.96 0.94
N GLU A 158 -5.25 5.76 -0.04
CA GLU A 158 -6.15 6.41 -1.00
C GLU A 158 -7.00 5.40 -1.77
N ILE A 159 -6.36 4.37 -2.34
CA ILE A 159 -7.05 3.33 -3.10
C ILE A 159 -7.93 2.51 -2.17
N GLY A 160 -7.43 2.14 -0.98
CA GLY A 160 -8.19 1.35 0.00
C GLY A 160 -9.47 2.06 0.44
N ASN A 161 -9.40 3.36 0.71
CA ASN A 161 -10.57 4.17 1.06
C ASN A 161 -11.54 4.30 -0.12
N LYS A 162 -11.04 4.53 -1.34
CA LYS A 162 -11.88 4.64 -2.54
C LYS A 162 -12.60 3.34 -2.89
N THR A 163 -11.97 2.20 -2.64
CA THR A 163 -12.49 0.86 -2.99
C THR A 163 -13.23 0.16 -1.85
N GLY A 164 -13.27 0.77 -0.65
CA GLY A 164 -13.85 0.15 0.54
C GLY A 164 -12.97 -0.93 1.19
N ASN A 165 -11.72 -1.09 0.76
CA ASN A 165 -10.73 -1.97 1.40
C ASN A 165 -10.09 -1.28 2.62
N THR A 166 -10.91 -1.03 3.63
CA THR A 166 -10.53 -0.32 4.86
C THR A 166 -9.47 -1.08 5.67
N ARG A 167 -9.39 -2.41 5.50
CA ARG A 167 -8.35 -3.23 6.15
C ARG A 167 -6.95 -2.87 5.67
N VAL A 168 -6.73 -2.79 4.35
CA VAL A 168 -5.41 -2.43 3.82
C VAL A 168 -5.08 -0.98 4.14
N ALA A 169 -6.05 -0.07 3.98
CA ALA A 169 -5.86 1.33 4.36
C ALA A 169 -5.43 1.47 5.83
N GLY A 170 -6.14 0.83 6.76
CA GLY A 170 -5.78 0.85 8.19
C GLY A 170 -4.38 0.31 8.47
N ARG A 171 -3.97 -0.81 7.83
CA ARG A 171 -2.60 -1.33 8.00
C ARG A 171 -1.54 -0.37 7.45
N ALA A 172 -1.81 0.26 6.31
CA ALA A 172 -0.91 1.26 5.75
C ALA A 172 -0.78 2.47 6.68
N THR A 173 -1.90 2.98 7.21
CA THR A 173 -1.92 4.06 8.19
C THR A 173 -1.09 3.70 9.43
N GLU A 174 -1.26 2.50 10.00
CA GLU A 174 -0.48 2.06 11.17
C GLU A 174 1.01 1.91 10.86
N ARG A 175 1.37 1.45 9.66
CA ARG A 175 2.78 1.36 9.27
C ARG A 175 3.44 2.73 9.18
N ILE A 176 2.76 3.72 8.58
CA ILE A 176 3.24 5.10 8.54
C ILE A 176 3.40 5.66 9.96
N ARG A 177 2.38 5.49 10.81
CA ARG A 177 2.46 5.92 12.21
C ARG A 177 3.64 5.28 12.94
N ALA A 178 3.86 3.98 12.75
CA ALA A 178 4.96 3.25 13.39
C ALA A 178 6.34 3.81 12.97
N GLU A 179 6.51 4.16 11.70
CA GLU A 179 7.74 4.79 11.19
C GLU A 179 8.07 6.09 11.94
N PHE A 180 7.12 7.02 11.99
CA PHE A 180 7.34 8.31 12.65
C PHE A 180 7.39 8.21 14.18
N ILE A 181 6.60 7.31 14.78
CA ILE A 181 6.68 7.02 16.22
C ILE A 181 8.06 6.46 16.58
N SER A 182 8.63 5.59 15.74
CA SER A 182 9.99 5.06 15.97
C SER A 182 11.01 6.19 16.01
N ARG A 183 10.99 7.09 15.02
CA ARG A 183 11.89 8.27 14.97
C ARG A 183 11.73 9.16 16.20
N ALA A 184 10.49 9.46 16.60
CA ALA A 184 10.22 10.28 17.77
C ALA A 184 10.68 9.60 19.06
N SER A 185 10.43 8.29 19.20
CA SER A 185 10.89 7.50 20.34
C SER A 185 12.41 7.44 20.41
N GLU A 186 13.08 7.28 19.28
CA GLU A 186 14.53 7.23 19.17
C GLU A 186 15.16 8.57 19.57
N ALA A 187 14.63 9.68 19.05
CA ALA A 187 15.07 11.02 19.41
C ALA A 187 14.92 11.29 20.93
N LEU A 188 13.87 10.76 21.55
CA LEU A 188 13.57 10.94 22.98
C LEU A 188 14.20 9.86 23.89
N GLN A 189 15.13 9.05 23.40
CA GLN A 189 15.79 8.05 24.23
C GLN A 189 16.54 8.68 25.42
N GLY A 190 16.47 8.03 26.58
CA GLY A 190 17.05 8.50 27.84
C GLY A 190 16.16 9.50 28.60
N GLU A 191 16.63 9.91 29.77
CA GLU A 191 15.88 10.82 30.66
C GLU A 191 16.10 12.30 30.29
N ASN A 192 17.29 12.66 29.80
CA ASN A 192 17.70 14.03 29.49
C ASN A 192 17.90 14.24 27.98
N SER A 193 16.81 14.46 27.26
CA SER A 193 16.88 14.82 25.83
C SER A 193 17.35 16.27 25.66
N SER A 194 18.32 16.49 24.78
CA SER A 194 18.71 17.83 24.34
C SER A 194 17.59 18.53 23.56
N GLN A 195 17.66 19.86 23.45
CA GLN A 195 16.69 20.62 22.65
C GLN A 195 16.62 20.14 21.19
N ALA A 196 17.77 19.78 20.60
CA ALA A 196 17.82 19.26 19.24
C ALA A 196 17.05 17.94 19.09
N GLN A 197 17.16 17.05 20.08
CA GLN A 197 16.42 15.78 20.13
C GLN A 197 14.91 16.00 20.31
N ILE A 198 14.52 16.92 21.19
CA ILE A 198 13.11 17.29 21.39
C ILE A 198 12.50 17.82 20.09
N ASN A 199 13.21 18.73 19.42
CA ASN A 199 12.78 19.30 18.15
C ASN A 199 12.64 18.22 17.06
N ALA A 200 13.62 17.31 16.95
CA ALA A 200 13.57 16.21 15.99
C ALA A 200 12.35 15.29 16.21
N ALA A 201 11.99 15.02 17.48
CA ALA A 201 10.82 14.21 17.80
C ALA A 201 9.51 14.91 17.40
N LEU A 202 9.39 16.21 17.69
CA LEU A 202 8.22 17.00 17.30
C LEU A 202 8.09 17.12 15.78
N GLU A 203 9.21 17.35 15.08
CA GLU A 203 9.26 17.42 13.62
C GLU A 203 8.80 16.11 12.97
N ALA A 204 9.31 14.96 13.45
CA ALA A 204 8.86 13.65 12.96
C ALA A 204 7.33 13.46 13.15
N LEU A 205 6.80 13.87 14.30
CA LEU A 205 5.37 13.77 14.60
C LEU A 205 4.50 14.77 13.84
N ASP A 206 5.06 15.89 13.40
CA ASP A 206 4.41 16.85 12.52
C ASP A 206 4.42 16.37 11.07
N GLN A 207 5.55 15.85 10.57
CA GLN A 207 5.64 15.20 9.24
C GLN A 207 4.66 14.04 9.09
N MET A 208 4.48 13.22 10.13
CA MET A 208 3.49 12.14 10.14
C MET A 208 2.09 12.61 9.72
N ARG A 209 1.71 13.85 10.08
CA ARG A 209 0.37 14.40 9.83
C ARG A 209 0.09 14.69 8.36
N GLU A 210 1.13 14.73 7.52
CA GLU A 210 0.97 14.82 6.06
C GLU A 210 0.37 13.53 5.49
N TYR A 211 0.55 12.41 6.20
CA TYR A 211 0.18 11.07 5.74
C TYR A 211 -0.95 10.43 6.55
N ALA A 212 -0.96 10.63 7.86
CA ALA A 212 -1.86 9.94 8.78
C ALA A 212 -2.25 10.80 9.98
N ASP A 213 -3.53 10.70 10.37
CA ASP A 213 -3.99 11.29 11.62
C ASP A 213 -3.24 10.72 12.84
N PRO A 214 -3.06 11.48 13.92
CA PRO A 214 -2.43 10.98 15.14
C PRO A 214 -3.15 9.78 15.76
N SER A 215 -2.39 8.78 16.19
CA SER A 215 -2.84 7.71 17.10
C SER A 215 -2.59 8.08 18.57
N ALA A 216 -3.19 7.33 19.49
CA ALA A 216 -2.94 7.48 20.92
C ALA A 216 -1.42 7.45 21.23
N ASN A 217 -0.69 6.49 20.68
CA ASN A 217 0.75 6.36 20.87
C ASN A 217 1.55 7.54 20.30
N SER A 218 1.19 8.06 19.11
CA SER A 218 1.85 9.26 18.59
C SER A 218 1.61 10.49 19.48
N LEU A 219 0.43 10.60 20.09
CA LEU A 219 0.10 11.68 21.03
C LEU A 219 0.84 11.52 22.36
N PHE A 220 1.10 10.30 22.81
CA PHE A 220 1.96 10.05 23.96
C PHE A 220 3.38 10.62 23.72
N TYR A 221 4.04 10.25 22.62
CA TYR A 221 5.38 10.76 22.32
C TYR A 221 5.40 12.27 22.10
N ARG A 222 4.35 12.84 21.51
CA ARG A 222 4.20 14.30 21.41
C ARG A 222 4.10 14.96 22.77
N ALA A 223 3.28 14.41 23.68
CA ALA A 223 3.13 14.95 25.02
C ALA A 223 4.43 14.88 25.83
N LEU A 224 5.17 13.78 25.70
CA LEU A 224 6.51 13.62 26.29
C LEU A 224 7.47 14.69 25.76
N ALA A 225 7.56 14.88 24.44
CA ALA A 225 8.41 15.92 23.85
C ALA A 225 8.03 17.32 24.34
N LEU A 226 6.74 17.65 24.34
CA LEU A 226 6.24 18.95 24.82
C LEU A 226 6.52 19.17 26.31
N HIS A 227 6.42 18.13 27.14
CA HIS A 227 6.75 18.22 28.56
C HIS A 227 8.24 18.57 28.74
N ARG A 228 9.13 17.86 28.03
CA ARG A 228 10.57 18.11 28.06
C ARG A 228 10.96 19.47 27.49
N ASP A 229 10.18 19.99 26.54
CA ASP A 229 10.31 21.35 26.00
C ASP A 229 9.86 22.45 26.98
N GLY A 230 9.31 22.09 28.14
CA GLY A 230 8.72 23.04 29.10
C GLY A 230 7.32 23.52 28.73
N GLN A 231 6.73 23.01 27.65
CA GLN A 231 5.37 23.34 27.19
C GLN A 231 4.29 22.54 27.96
N HIS A 232 4.34 22.62 29.28
CA HIS A 232 3.55 21.77 30.19
C HIS A 232 2.04 21.82 29.95
N ALA A 233 1.47 23.00 29.70
CA ALA A 233 0.04 23.13 29.41
C ALA A 233 -0.38 22.39 28.13
N GLN A 234 0.45 22.45 27.09
CA GLN A 234 0.20 21.73 25.82
C GLN A 234 0.42 20.22 25.97
N ALA A 235 1.43 19.83 26.76
CA ALA A 235 1.68 18.43 27.08
C ALA A 235 0.46 17.79 27.74
N ILE A 236 -0.15 18.45 28.73
CA ILE A 236 -1.36 17.97 29.42
C ILE A 236 -2.52 17.77 28.42
N GLN A 237 -2.80 18.77 27.57
CA GLN A 237 -3.88 18.68 26.59
C GLN A 237 -3.65 17.54 25.59
N THR A 238 -2.42 17.41 25.12
CA THR A 238 -2.01 16.37 24.16
C THR A 238 -2.11 14.98 24.78
N ALA A 239 -1.64 14.80 26.00
CA ALA A 239 -1.73 13.53 26.73
C ALA A 239 -3.18 13.14 27.01
N ARG A 240 -4.05 14.09 27.41
CA ARG A 240 -5.49 13.84 27.59
C ARG A 240 -6.17 13.40 26.29
N ARG A 241 -5.80 14.00 25.16
CA ARG A 241 -6.30 13.55 23.85
C ARG A 241 -5.85 12.12 23.55
N GLY A 242 -4.59 11.79 23.81
CA GLY A 242 -4.07 10.43 23.66
C GLY A 242 -4.79 9.42 24.56
N LEU A 243 -5.04 9.80 25.81
CA LEU A 243 -5.81 9.02 26.79
C LEU A 243 -7.25 8.77 26.28
N ASN A 244 -7.94 9.79 25.78
CA ASN A 244 -9.30 9.62 25.23
C ASN A 244 -9.35 8.68 24.01
N MET A 245 -8.23 8.45 23.33
CA MET A 245 -8.12 7.56 22.16
C MET A 245 -7.63 6.15 22.53
N HIS A 246 -7.12 5.92 23.75
CA HIS A 246 -6.56 4.62 24.11
C HIS A 246 -7.67 3.57 24.24
N GLN A 247 -7.34 2.32 23.89
CA GLN A 247 -8.20 1.16 24.12
C GLN A 247 -7.53 0.08 24.99
N GLY A 248 -6.36 0.40 25.55
CA GLY A 248 -5.59 -0.50 26.40
C GLY A 248 -6.03 -0.53 27.88
N SER A 249 -5.25 -1.28 28.66
CA SER A 249 -5.37 -1.46 30.10
C SER A 249 -5.02 -0.19 30.89
N ARG A 250 -5.20 -0.25 32.22
CA ARG A 250 -4.71 0.82 33.13
C ARG A 250 -3.20 1.01 33.01
N SER A 251 -2.45 -0.07 32.82
CA SER A 251 -0.99 -0.01 32.59
C SER A 251 -0.66 0.74 31.30
N ASP A 252 -1.44 0.56 30.23
CA ASP A 252 -1.24 1.29 28.97
C ASP A 252 -1.60 2.78 29.10
N ALA A 253 -2.57 3.10 29.97
CA ALA A 253 -3.02 4.45 30.26
C ALA A 253 -2.03 5.21 31.19
N ALA A 254 -1.29 4.50 32.03
CA ALA A 254 -0.41 5.06 33.06
C ALA A 254 0.59 6.07 32.50
N LYS A 255 1.13 5.82 31.30
CA LYS A 255 2.08 6.72 30.63
C LYS A 255 1.52 8.12 30.34
N TYR A 256 0.23 8.24 30.05
CA TYR A 256 -0.42 9.53 29.85
C TYR A 256 -0.62 10.24 31.17
N HIS A 257 -1.09 9.52 32.20
CA HIS A 257 -1.28 10.07 33.54
C HIS A 257 0.03 10.58 34.13
N TYR A 258 1.12 9.84 33.93
CA TYR A 258 2.44 10.22 34.41
C TYR A 258 2.87 11.59 33.88
N TYR A 259 2.87 11.80 32.56
CA TYR A 259 3.28 13.09 31.99
C TYR A 259 2.26 14.21 32.16
N ILE A 260 0.97 13.89 32.42
CA ILE A 260 0.01 14.90 32.90
C ILE A 260 0.42 15.37 34.30
N ALA A 261 0.72 14.44 35.22
CA ALA A 261 1.07 14.75 36.60
C ALA A 261 2.39 15.51 36.70
N GLU A 262 3.46 15.07 36.01
CA GLU A 262 4.75 15.77 35.95
C GLU A 262 4.59 17.21 35.41
N SER A 263 3.76 17.38 34.38
CA SER A 263 3.47 18.71 33.84
C SER A 263 2.64 19.58 34.80
N GLN A 264 1.76 18.98 35.60
CA GLN A 264 1.02 19.69 36.65
C GLN A 264 1.95 20.12 37.80
N MET A 265 2.90 19.26 38.21
CA MET A 265 3.94 19.60 39.18
C MET A 265 4.76 20.79 38.71
N ALA A 266 5.22 20.76 37.45
CA ALA A 266 6.00 21.85 36.87
C ALA A 266 5.22 23.19 36.77
N LEU A 267 3.88 23.13 36.71
CA LEU A 267 3.01 24.31 36.77
C LEU A 267 2.64 24.73 38.20
N GLY A 268 3.08 24.01 39.22
CA GLY A 268 2.77 24.27 40.63
C GLY A 268 1.41 23.77 41.12
N ASP A 269 0.65 23.02 40.30
CA ASP A 269 -0.64 22.43 40.68
C ASP A 269 -0.44 21.08 41.40
N LYS A 270 0.25 21.14 42.54
CA LYS A 270 0.71 19.99 43.32
C LYS A 270 -0.44 19.05 43.72
N ALA A 271 -1.54 19.60 44.22
CA ALA A 271 -2.69 18.82 44.68
C ALA A 271 -3.35 18.02 43.53
N THR A 272 -3.44 18.59 42.33
CA THR A 272 -3.99 17.86 41.17
C THR A 272 -2.98 16.86 40.62
N ALA A 273 -1.69 17.18 40.62
CA ALA A 273 -0.64 16.25 40.23
C ALA A 273 -0.65 14.98 41.08
N CYS A 274 -0.70 15.10 42.40
CA CYS A 274 -0.73 13.96 43.33
C CYS A 274 -1.91 13.01 43.09
N ARG A 275 -3.12 13.56 42.85
CA ARG A 275 -4.28 12.75 42.45
C ARG A 275 -4.07 12.06 41.10
N THR A 276 -3.36 12.71 40.19
CA THR A 276 -3.09 12.15 38.85
C THR A 276 -2.03 11.06 38.90
N PHE A 277 -0.99 11.18 39.74
CA PHE A 277 0.03 10.14 39.93
C PHE A 277 -0.55 8.82 40.44
N ASN A 278 -1.60 8.85 41.27
CA ASN A 278 -2.32 7.62 41.66
C ASN A 278 -2.86 6.83 40.45
N ASN A 279 -3.23 7.51 39.35
CA ASN A 279 -3.65 6.85 38.12
C ASN A 279 -2.46 6.43 37.22
N ALA A 280 -1.25 6.93 37.50
CA ALA A 280 -0.02 6.55 36.84
C ALA A 280 0.74 5.39 37.53
N ALA A 281 0.32 5.02 38.74
CA ALA A 281 0.91 3.97 39.57
C ALA A 281 0.60 2.54 39.08
N TYR A 282 0.81 2.28 37.78
CA TYR A 282 0.58 0.96 37.15
C TYR A 282 1.62 0.69 36.06
N GLY A 283 2.00 -0.58 35.91
CA GLY A 283 2.88 -1.03 34.82
C GLY A 283 4.26 -0.35 34.84
N ASP A 284 4.78 0.00 33.67
CA ASP A 284 6.14 0.55 33.51
C ASP A 284 6.36 1.90 34.23
N TYR A 285 5.28 2.59 34.61
CA TYR A 285 5.33 3.89 35.30
C TYR A 285 5.09 3.78 36.81
N GLU A 286 4.77 2.60 37.33
CA GLU A 286 4.38 2.39 38.73
C GLU A 286 5.44 2.88 39.71
N ALA A 287 6.68 2.41 39.55
CA ALA A 287 7.77 2.75 40.47
C ALA A 287 8.05 4.26 40.50
N ARG A 288 8.04 4.93 39.34
CA ARG A 288 8.28 6.37 39.24
C ARG A 288 7.13 7.19 39.83
N ALA A 289 5.88 6.78 39.56
CA ALA A 289 4.72 7.44 40.11
C ALA A 289 4.63 7.30 41.64
N ASN A 290 4.92 6.11 42.19
CA ASN A 290 4.95 5.89 43.63
C ASN A 290 6.06 6.70 44.30
N HIS A 291 7.24 6.78 43.69
CA HIS A 291 8.31 7.64 44.16
C HIS A 291 7.88 9.12 44.23
N ALA A 292 7.18 9.64 43.22
CA ALA A 292 6.65 11.01 43.26
C ALA A 292 5.57 11.20 44.34
N LEU A 293 4.71 10.20 44.55
CA LEU A 293 3.69 10.24 45.61
C LEU A 293 4.33 10.31 47.00
N GLU A 294 5.29 9.44 47.29
CA GLU A 294 5.95 9.39 48.61
C GLU A 294 6.79 10.64 48.90
N ASN A 295 7.52 11.16 47.91
CA ASN A 295 8.45 12.25 48.18
C ASN A 295 7.83 13.64 48.03
N ASP A 296 6.86 13.77 47.11
CA ASP A 296 6.29 15.06 46.81
C ASP A 296 4.88 15.21 47.36
N CYS A 297 4.11 14.16 47.62
CA CYS A 297 2.68 14.29 47.97
C CYS A 297 2.33 14.10 49.45
N ASP A 298 3.29 13.76 50.31
CA ASP A 298 3.05 13.41 51.72
C ASP A 298 2.50 14.56 52.60
N ASP A 299 2.67 15.83 52.18
CA ASP A 299 2.26 17.01 52.94
C ASP A 299 0.86 17.57 52.58
N LEU A 300 0.05 16.86 51.78
CA LEU A 300 -1.25 17.31 51.24
C LEU A 300 -2.44 16.49 51.76
#